data_AF-A0A358NF67-F1
#
_entry.id   AF-A0A358NF67-F1
#
_cell.length_a   1.000
_cell.length_b   1.000
_cell.length_c   1.000
_cell.angle_alpha   90.00
_cell.angle_beta   90.00
_cell.angle_gamma   90.00
#
_symmetry.space_group_name_H-M   'P 1'
#
loop_
_entity.id
_entity.type
_entity.pdbx_description
1 polymer ?
#
loop_
_entity_poly.entity_id
_entity_poly.type
_entity_poly.pdbx_seq_one_letter_code
_entity_poly.pdbx_strand_id
1 'polypeptide(L)'
;MKIIMTKEKLLLRYKPAITPCKKTFEETQIWLKSKYDVEEISLSEFTSAFIKHMKFNALHAITNKTLQLRFDTFKFVAYKLLETEKNKSYNSILFTNGFTEKFVYIILEQETGYNLANHSKIQLELTIAQGISQYDYDNNTDVLLNYISCIDRLDKKEY
;
A
#
# COMPACT_ATOMS: atom_id res chain seq x y z
N MET A 1 -22.28 -5.92 17.46
CA MET A 1 -21.02 -5.54 18.12
C MET A 1 -19.88 -6.18 17.34
N LYS A 2 -19.09 -5.42 16.55
CA LYS A 2 -17.92 -6.00 15.85
C LYS A 2 -16.90 -6.38 16.92
N ILE A 3 -16.54 -7.65 16.99
CA ILE A 3 -15.45 -8.12 17.86
C ILE A 3 -14.16 -7.57 17.25
N ILE A 4 -13.64 -6.48 17.81
CA ILE A 4 -12.30 -6.00 17.48
C ILE A 4 -11.32 -7.07 17.98
N MET A 5 -10.56 -7.67 17.08
CA MET A 5 -9.50 -8.61 17.48
C MET A 5 -8.38 -7.83 18.15
N THR A 6 -7.92 -8.30 19.31
CA THR A 6 -6.76 -7.72 19.99
C THR A 6 -5.47 -8.03 19.22
N LYS A 7 -4.41 -7.27 19.48
CA LYS A 7 -3.07 -7.47 18.90
C LYS A 7 -2.60 -8.92 19.04
N GLU A 8 -2.79 -9.51 20.22
CA GLU A 8 -2.36 -10.87 20.53
C GLU A 8 -3.12 -11.90 19.68
N LYS A 9 -4.43 -11.68 19.46
CA LYS A 9 -5.27 -12.57 18.64
C LYS A 9 -4.87 -12.52 17.16
N LEU A 10 -4.56 -11.32 16.64
CA LEU A 10 -4.07 -11.16 15.27
C LEU A 10 -2.74 -11.89 15.07
N LEU A 11 -1.79 -11.71 16.00
CA LEU A 11 -0.49 -12.38 15.95
C LEU A 11 -0.64 -13.90 15.98
N LEU A 12 -1.43 -14.45 16.92
CA LEU A 12 -1.64 -15.89 17.04
C LEU A 12 -2.26 -16.49 15.77
N ARG A 13 -3.21 -15.79 15.16
CA ARG A 13 -3.93 -16.26 13.97
C ARG A 13 -3.08 -16.21 12.70
N TYR A 14 -2.40 -15.10 12.47
CA TYR A 14 -1.79 -14.81 11.17
C TYR A 14 -0.29 -15.05 11.12
N LYS A 15 0.44 -14.75 12.21
CA LYS A 15 1.91 -14.82 12.22
C LYS A 15 2.46 -16.21 11.83
N PRO A 16 1.93 -17.34 12.33
CA PRO A 16 2.50 -18.66 12.03
C PRO A 16 2.47 -19.05 10.54
N ALA A 17 1.59 -18.44 9.74
CA ALA A 17 1.46 -18.72 8.32
C ALA A 17 2.31 -17.78 7.43
N ILE A 18 3.03 -16.83 8.04
CA ILE A 18 3.82 -15.84 7.30
C ILE A 18 5.25 -16.35 7.15
N THR A 19 5.69 -16.47 5.89
CA THR A 19 7.11 -16.53 5.56
C THR A 19 7.61 -15.10 5.33
N PRO A 20 8.48 -14.55 6.19
CA PRO A 20 8.99 -13.19 6.02
C PRO A 20 9.81 -13.08 4.74
N CYS A 21 9.43 -12.13 3.90
CA CYS A 21 10.11 -11.79 2.66
C CYS A 21 9.69 -10.38 2.26
N LYS A 22 10.59 -9.40 2.44
CA LYS A 22 10.35 -8.02 2.01
C LYS A 22 10.83 -7.88 0.57
N LYS A 23 9.93 -7.49 -0.33
CA LYS A 23 10.27 -7.21 -1.72
C LYS A 23 11.10 -5.94 -1.83
N THR A 24 12.04 -5.92 -2.78
CA THR A 24 12.66 -4.67 -3.22
C THR A 24 11.63 -3.78 -3.94
N PHE A 25 12.02 -2.55 -4.24
CA PHE A 25 11.20 -1.65 -5.03
C PHE A 25 10.89 -2.23 -6.42
N GLU A 26 11.90 -2.77 -7.10
CA GLU A 26 11.79 -3.36 -8.42
C GLU A 26 10.87 -4.61 -8.40
N GLU A 27 11.03 -5.48 -7.40
CA GLU A 27 10.14 -6.63 -7.22
C GLU A 27 8.69 -6.21 -6.94
N THR A 28 8.50 -5.12 -6.20
CA THR A 28 7.17 -4.54 -5.96
C THR A 28 6.57 -4.01 -7.26
N GLN A 29 7.35 -3.33 -8.10
CA GLN A 29 6.90 -2.86 -9.41
C GLN A 29 6.57 -4.02 -10.36
N ILE A 30 7.38 -5.09 -10.36
CA ILE A 30 7.12 -6.30 -11.15
C ILE A 30 5.79 -6.93 -10.71
N TRP A 31 5.60 -7.11 -9.39
CA TRP A 31 4.34 -7.62 -8.86
C TRP A 31 3.15 -6.76 -9.29
N LEU A 32 3.26 -5.43 -9.12
CA LEU A 32 2.21 -4.47 -9.46
C LEU A 32 1.82 -4.57 -10.94
N LYS A 33 2.80 -4.58 -11.85
CA LYS A 33 2.59 -4.67 -13.30
C LYS A 33 2.07 -6.05 -13.72
N SER A 34 2.39 -7.11 -12.98
CA SER A 34 1.79 -8.43 -13.21
C SER A 34 0.33 -8.50 -12.75
N LYS A 35 0.00 -7.82 -11.65
CA LYS A 35 -1.32 -7.88 -10.99
C LYS A 35 -2.35 -6.97 -11.64
N TYR A 36 -1.95 -5.79 -12.10
CA TYR A 36 -2.83 -4.77 -12.68
C TYR A 36 -2.33 -4.32 -14.05
N ASP A 37 -3.23 -3.90 -14.93
CA ASP A 37 -2.82 -3.23 -16.17
C ASP A 37 -2.64 -1.75 -15.86
N VAL A 38 -1.40 -1.28 -15.87
CA VAL A 38 -1.05 0.06 -15.38
C VAL A 38 -0.12 0.77 -16.34
N GLU A 39 -0.23 2.09 -16.37
CA GLU A 39 0.77 2.94 -17.00
C GLU A 39 1.38 3.88 -15.97
N GLU A 40 2.68 4.12 -16.12
CA GLU A 40 3.40 5.09 -15.31
C GLU A 40 2.97 6.50 -15.71
N ILE A 41 2.76 7.36 -14.73
CA ILE A 41 2.35 8.74 -14.93
C ILE A 41 3.27 9.70 -14.17
N SER A 42 3.38 10.92 -14.69
CA SER A 42 4.11 11.97 -14.00
C SER A 42 3.38 12.39 -12.72
N LEU A 43 4.12 12.73 -11.67
CA LEU A 43 3.53 13.35 -10.48
C LEU A 43 2.85 14.69 -10.79
N SER A 44 3.17 15.33 -11.92
CA SER A 44 2.49 16.56 -12.39
C SER A 44 1.01 16.36 -12.70
N GLU A 45 0.55 15.11 -12.84
CA GLU A 45 -0.89 14.80 -12.97
C GLU A 45 -1.66 15.10 -11.68
N PHE A 46 -0.97 15.23 -10.54
CA PHE A 46 -1.56 15.54 -9.25
C PHE A 46 -1.39 17.02 -8.89
N THR A 47 -2.30 17.53 -8.06
CA THR A 47 -2.18 18.89 -7.53
C THR A 47 -0.97 19.03 -6.61
N SER A 48 -0.38 20.22 -6.55
CA SER A 48 0.73 20.51 -5.63
C SER A 48 0.36 20.28 -4.16
N ALA A 49 -0.89 20.57 -3.79
CA ALA A 49 -1.42 20.30 -2.46
C ALA A 49 -1.44 18.79 -2.15
N PHE A 50 -1.90 17.96 -3.09
CA PHE A 50 -1.87 16.51 -2.95
C PHE A 50 -0.44 16.00 -2.79
N ILE A 51 0.49 16.42 -3.65
CA ILE A 51 1.90 16.01 -3.57
C ILE A 51 2.51 16.39 -2.22
N LYS A 52 2.20 17.57 -1.70
CA LYS A 52 2.67 18.02 -0.37
C LYS A 52 2.13 17.12 0.75
N HIS A 53 0.84 16.78 0.73
CA HIS A 53 0.26 15.87 1.71
C HIS A 53 0.82 14.45 1.61
N MET A 54 0.98 13.93 0.40
CA MET A 54 1.59 12.63 0.16
C MET A 54 3.02 12.57 0.75
N LYS A 55 3.85 13.58 0.49
CA LYS A 55 5.21 13.67 1.05
C LYS A 55 5.21 13.80 2.57
N PHE A 56 4.27 14.56 3.13
CA PHE A 56 4.10 14.67 4.58
C PHE A 56 3.72 13.32 5.20
N ASN A 57 2.82 12.56 4.56
CA ASN A 57 2.47 11.21 4.99
C ASN A 57 3.67 10.27 4.91
N ALA A 58 4.46 10.33 3.84
CA ALA A 58 5.68 9.52 3.69
C ALA A 58 6.72 9.86 4.78
N LEU A 59 6.90 11.14 5.11
CA LEU A 59 7.80 11.60 6.16
C LEU A 59 7.49 10.95 7.52
N HIS A 60 6.20 10.87 7.85
CA HIS A 60 5.71 10.34 9.13
C HIS A 60 5.28 8.86 9.06
N ALA A 61 5.49 8.20 7.92
CA ALA A 61 5.09 6.81 7.74
C ALA A 61 5.91 5.87 8.62
N ILE A 62 5.29 4.75 9.04
CA ILE A 62 5.99 3.69 9.78
C ILE A 62 7.20 3.13 9.01
N THR A 63 7.16 3.19 7.69
CA THR A 63 8.23 2.76 6.77
C THR A 63 9.44 3.69 6.77
N ASN A 64 9.29 4.95 7.20
CA ASN A 64 10.40 5.92 7.29
C ASN A 64 10.99 6.04 8.70
N LYS A 65 10.53 5.25 9.69
CA LYS A 65 11.03 5.33 11.07
C LYS A 65 12.54 5.08 11.19
N THR A 66 13.07 4.16 10.37
CA THR A 66 14.49 3.77 10.40
C THR A 66 15.36 4.65 9.52
N LEU A 67 14.96 4.87 8.26
CA LEU A 67 15.77 5.64 7.31
C LEU A 67 15.74 7.15 7.56
N GLN A 68 14.65 7.66 8.16
CA GLN A 68 14.47 9.07 8.50
C GLN A 68 14.78 10.00 7.32
N LEU A 69 14.34 9.60 6.13
CA LEU A 69 14.49 10.40 4.92
C LEU A 69 13.73 11.72 5.07
N ARG A 70 14.26 12.74 4.40
CA ARG A 70 13.71 14.09 4.42
C ARG A 70 12.81 14.34 3.22
N PHE A 71 12.04 15.41 3.30
CA PHE A 71 11.02 15.78 2.33
C PHE A 71 11.53 15.93 0.88
N ASP A 72 12.79 16.35 0.74
CA ASP A 72 13.51 16.61 -0.51
C ASP A 72 14.17 15.35 -1.11
N THR A 73 14.32 14.27 -0.32
CA THR A 73 15.07 13.08 -0.74
C THR A 73 14.19 11.96 -1.28
N PHE A 74 12.88 12.01 -1.04
CA PHE A 74 11.96 10.97 -1.51
C PHE A 74 11.90 10.88 -3.04
N LYS A 75 11.88 9.64 -3.54
CA LYS A 75 11.70 9.34 -4.97
C LYS A 75 10.40 8.57 -5.13
N PHE A 76 9.42 9.20 -5.77
CA PHE A 76 8.12 8.58 -6.00
C PHE A 76 7.95 8.22 -7.46
N VAL A 77 7.30 7.07 -7.69
CA VAL A 77 6.80 6.65 -8.99
C VAL A 77 5.30 6.44 -8.88
N ALA A 78 4.54 7.02 -9.81
CA ALA A 78 3.09 6.95 -9.83
C ALA A 78 2.59 6.14 -11.02
N TYR A 79 1.52 5.41 -10.80
CA TYR A 79 0.82 4.59 -11.78
C TYR A 79 -0.66 4.95 -11.74
N LYS A 80 -1.31 4.88 -12.90
CA LYS A 80 -2.78 4.78 -12.96
C LYS A 80 -3.20 3.46 -13.56
N LEU A 81 -4.36 2.97 -13.14
CA LEU A 81 -4.99 1.79 -13.72
C LEU A 81 -5.55 2.15 -15.11
N LEU A 82 -5.27 1.28 -16.08
CA LEU A 82 -5.86 1.35 -17.41
C LEU A 82 -7.31 0.83 -17.39
N GLU A 83 -8.11 1.29 -18.34
CA GLU A 83 -9.48 0.80 -18.55
C GLU A 83 -9.46 -0.53 -19.32
N THR A 84 -9.23 -1.63 -18.60
CA THR A 84 -9.20 -2.98 -19.14
C THR A 84 -10.15 -3.90 -18.38
N GLU A 85 -10.54 -5.03 -18.98
CA GLU A 85 -11.38 -6.03 -18.30
C GLU A 85 -10.74 -6.57 -17.02
N LYS A 86 -9.40 -6.69 -16.97
CA LYS A 86 -8.65 -7.09 -15.77
C LYS A 86 -8.86 -6.12 -14.61
N ASN A 87 -8.91 -4.83 -14.90
CA ASN A 87 -9.04 -3.76 -13.91
C ASN A 87 -10.49 -3.35 -13.64
N LYS A 88 -11.46 -3.84 -14.40
CA LYS A 88 -12.87 -3.41 -14.38
C LYS A 88 -13.48 -3.35 -12.98
N SER A 89 -13.21 -4.36 -12.16
CA SER A 89 -13.72 -4.39 -10.78
C SER A 89 -13.17 -3.25 -9.91
N TYR A 90 -11.92 -2.84 -10.11
CA TYR A 90 -11.30 -1.72 -9.38
C TYR A 90 -11.75 -0.37 -9.94
N ASN A 91 -11.81 -0.23 -11.26
CA ASN A 91 -12.25 1.01 -11.91
C ASN A 91 -13.75 1.30 -11.71
N SER A 92 -14.55 0.31 -11.29
CA SER A 92 -15.96 0.51 -10.97
C SER A 92 -16.19 1.60 -9.91
N ILE A 93 -15.20 1.85 -9.04
CA ILE A 93 -15.27 2.90 -8.01
C ILE A 93 -15.41 4.30 -8.61
N LEU A 94 -14.88 4.53 -9.82
CA LEU A 94 -14.93 5.81 -10.53
C LEU A 94 -16.36 6.25 -10.86
N PHE A 95 -17.30 5.30 -10.88
CA PHE A 95 -18.71 5.54 -11.18
C PHE A 95 -19.60 5.63 -9.92
N THR A 96 -18.98 5.68 -8.72
CA THR A 96 -19.71 5.82 -7.46
C THR A 96 -19.84 7.30 -7.08
N ASN A 97 -20.99 7.69 -6.52
CA ASN A 97 -21.33 9.09 -6.21
C ASN A 97 -20.41 9.76 -5.15
N GLY A 98 -19.44 9.04 -4.58
CA GLY A 98 -18.49 9.55 -3.59
C GLY A 98 -17.04 9.61 -4.08
N PHE A 99 -16.75 9.13 -5.29
CA PHE A 99 -15.39 9.10 -5.83
C PHE A 99 -15.19 10.27 -6.80
N THR A 100 -14.27 11.18 -6.47
CA THR A 100 -14.07 12.43 -7.21
C THR A 100 -12.82 12.43 -8.08
N GLU A 101 -11.97 11.42 -7.95
CA GLU A 101 -10.75 11.30 -8.73
C GLU A 101 -11.01 10.79 -10.14
N LYS A 102 -10.22 11.25 -11.11
CA LYS A 102 -10.39 10.89 -12.53
C LYS A 102 -9.95 9.45 -12.85
N PHE A 103 -9.11 8.86 -12.01
CA PHE A 103 -8.55 7.54 -12.21
C PHE A 103 -8.15 6.92 -10.87
N VAL A 104 -8.09 5.58 -10.85
CA VAL A 104 -7.49 4.84 -9.74
C VAL A 104 -5.97 4.90 -9.88
N TYR A 105 -5.26 5.28 -8.83
CA TYR A 105 -3.81 5.44 -8.85
C TYR A 105 -3.12 4.64 -7.74
N ILE A 106 -1.84 4.36 -7.99
CA ILE A 106 -0.90 3.76 -7.04
C ILE A 106 0.38 4.57 -7.09
N ILE A 107 0.90 4.96 -5.93
CA ILE A 107 2.16 5.68 -5.79
C ILE A 107 3.08 4.89 -4.87
N LEU A 108 4.30 4.69 -5.31
CA LEU A 108 5.34 3.97 -4.59
C LEU A 108 6.51 4.92 -4.31
N GLU A 109 7.03 4.88 -3.09
CA GLU A 109 8.30 5.52 -2.74
C GLU A 109 9.42 4.48 -2.74
N GLN A 110 10.54 4.82 -3.37
CA GLN A 110 11.59 3.87 -3.72
C GLN A 110 12.37 3.34 -2.51
N GLU A 111 12.72 4.20 -1.56
CA GLU A 111 13.75 3.87 -0.57
C GLU A 111 13.14 3.33 0.74
N THR A 112 12.04 3.93 1.20
CA THR A 112 11.33 3.55 2.43
C THR A 112 10.34 2.42 2.21
N GLY A 113 9.84 2.25 0.98
CA GLY A 113 8.72 1.35 0.69
C GLY A 113 7.36 1.92 1.09
N TYR A 114 7.27 3.22 1.43
CA TYR A 114 5.99 3.91 1.54
C TYR A 114 5.18 3.72 0.25
N ASN A 115 3.88 3.48 0.39
CA ASN A 115 2.98 3.32 -0.74
C ASN A 115 1.61 3.92 -0.44
N LEU A 116 0.91 4.30 -1.50
CA LEU A 116 -0.41 4.93 -1.43
C LEU A 116 -1.24 4.54 -2.64
N ALA A 117 -2.47 4.09 -2.42
CA ALA A 117 -3.49 3.92 -3.45
C ALA A 117 -4.81 4.58 -3.00
N ASN A 118 -5.55 5.17 -3.95
CA ASN A 118 -6.89 5.71 -3.67
C ASN A 118 -8.01 4.65 -3.67
N HIS A 119 -7.66 3.37 -3.77
CA HIS A 119 -8.61 2.27 -3.68
C HIS A 119 -8.24 1.36 -2.51
N SER A 120 -9.12 1.24 -1.50
CA SER A 120 -8.86 0.52 -0.25
C SER A 120 -8.38 -0.92 -0.47
N LYS A 121 -9.05 -1.68 -1.34
CA LYS A 121 -8.62 -3.05 -1.65
C LYS A 121 -7.21 -3.11 -2.24
N ILE A 122 -6.86 -2.24 -3.19
CA ILE A 122 -5.52 -2.16 -3.78
C ILE A 122 -4.50 -1.80 -2.70
N GLN A 123 -4.81 -0.86 -1.81
CA GLN A 123 -3.92 -0.50 -0.69
C GLN A 123 -3.60 -1.72 0.20
N LEU A 124 -4.60 -2.56 0.50
CA LEU A 124 -4.39 -3.80 1.26
C LEU A 124 -3.54 -4.80 0.48
N GLU A 125 -3.90 -5.09 -0.78
CA GLU A 125 -3.19 -6.04 -1.64
C GLU A 125 -1.73 -5.62 -1.84
N LEU A 126 -1.45 -4.33 -2.05
CA LEU A 126 -0.11 -3.79 -2.23
C LEU A 126 0.73 -3.90 -0.95
N THR A 127 0.16 -3.57 0.21
CA THR A 127 0.86 -3.70 1.51
C THR A 127 1.22 -5.16 1.79
N ILE A 128 0.31 -6.08 1.50
CA ILE A 128 0.55 -7.53 1.65
C ILE A 128 1.60 -8.01 0.64
N ALA A 129 1.51 -7.55 -0.61
CA ALA A 129 2.45 -7.96 -1.64
C ALA A 129 3.88 -7.50 -1.37
N GLN A 130 4.07 -6.30 -0.83
CA GLN A 130 5.40 -5.81 -0.44
C GLN A 130 6.07 -6.69 0.62
N GLY A 131 5.29 -7.42 1.42
CA GLY A 131 5.80 -8.30 2.45
C GLY A 131 6.43 -7.56 3.64
N ILE A 132 7.05 -8.35 4.51
CA ILE A 132 7.70 -7.90 5.75
C ILE A 132 9.13 -8.41 5.83
N SER A 133 10.00 -7.69 6.55
CA SER A 133 11.36 -8.16 6.79
C SER A 133 11.39 -9.26 7.85
N GLN A 134 12.48 -10.03 7.89
CA GLN A 134 12.76 -10.97 8.98
C GLN A 134 12.79 -10.25 10.33
N TYR A 135 13.38 -9.05 10.38
CA TYR A 135 13.43 -8.22 11.58
C TYR A 135 12.03 -7.86 12.10
N ASP A 136 11.13 -7.41 11.23
CA ASP A 136 9.76 -7.05 11.63
C ASP A 136 8.99 -8.26 12.16
N TYR A 137 9.19 -9.41 11.52
CA TYR A 137 8.61 -10.67 11.94
C TYR A 137 9.10 -11.09 13.32
N ASP A 138 10.41 -11.10 13.57
CA ASP A 138 10.98 -11.54 14.84
C ASP A 138 10.62 -10.62 16.00
N ASN A 139 10.55 -9.31 15.75
CA ASN A 139 10.39 -8.28 16.80
C ASN A 139 8.94 -7.80 17.01
N ASN A 140 7.96 -8.33 16.26
CA ASN A 140 6.56 -7.90 16.33
C ASN A 140 6.37 -6.38 16.19
N THR A 141 7.09 -5.77 15.25
CA THR A 141 7.07 -4.32 15.04
C THR A 141 5.70 -3.82 14.57
N ASP A 142 5.48 -2.50 14.62
CA ASP A 142 4.26 -1.89 14.06
C ASP A 142 4.07 -2.21 12.57
N VAL A 143 5.16 -2.47 11.83
CA VAL A 143 5.10 -2.90 10.43
C VAL A 143 4.48 -4.29 10.30
N LEU A 144 4.87 -5.24 11.15
CA LEU A 144 4.20 -6.56 11.21
C LEU A 144 2.73 -6.40 11.58
N LEU A 145 2.40 -5.55 12.56
CA LEU A 145 1.02 -5.35 13.00
C LEU A 145 0.13 -4.74 11.91
N ASN A 146 0.67 -3.76 11.18
CA ASN A 146 -0.02 -3.20 10.02
C ASN A 146 -0.22 -4.26 8.93
N TYR A 147 0.81 -5.05 8.63
CA TYR A 147 0.76 -6.12 7.63
C TYR A 147 -0.31 -7.18 7.96
N ILE A 148 -0.33 -7.73 9.18
CA ILE A 148 -1.33 -8.73 9.58
C ILE A 148 -2.74 -8.13 9.65
N SER A 149 -2.88 -6.85 10.00
CA SER A 149 -4.15 -6.14 9.95
C SER A 149 -4.66 -6.03 8.51
N CYS A 150 -3.77 -5.79 7.54
CA CYS A 150 -4.14 -5.80 6.13
C CYS A 150 -4.63 -7.17 5.67
N ILE A 151 -3.96 -8.26 6.06
CA ILE A 151 -4.41 -9.63 5.77
C ILE A 151 -5.81 -9.87 6.35
N ASP A 152 -6.00 -9.58 7.64
CA ASP A 152 -7.29 -9.78 8.32
C ASP A 152 -8.44 -9.03 7.65
N ARG A 153 -8.20 -7.77 7.28
CA ARG A 153 -9.19 -6.95 6.57
C ARG A 153 -9.49 -7.48 5.18
N LEU A 154 -8.48 -7.96 4.46
CA LEU A 154 -8.67 -8.53 3.13
C LEU A 154 -9.49 -9.83 3.19
N ASP A 155 -9.16 -10.72 4.14
CA ASP A 155 -9.89 -11.97 4.40
C ASP A 155 -11.37 -11.73 4.71
N LYS A 156 -11.65 -10.70 5.53
CA LYS A 156 -13.01 -10.33 5.95
C LYS A 156 -13.74 -9.44 4.94
N LYS A 157 -13.07 -9.03 3.85
CA LYS A 157 -13.59 -8.06 2.87
C LYS A 157 -13.98 -6.72 3.50
N GLU A 158 -13.18 -6.24 4.44
CA GLU A 158 -13.35 -4.96 5.14
C GLU A 158 -12.48 -3.85 4.52
N TYR A 159 -12.93 -3.34 3.38
CA TYR A 159 -12.26 -2.28 2.60
C TYR A 159 -13.27 -1.31 1.96
#